data_AF-A0A544UK60-F1
#
_entry.id   AF-A0A544UK60-F1
#
_cell.length_a   1.000
_cell.length_b   1.000
_cell.length_c   1.000
_cell.angle_alpha   90.00
_cell.angle_beta   90.00
_cell.angle_gamma   90.00
#
_symmetry.space_group_name_H-M   'P 1'
#
loop_
_entity.id
_entity.type
_entity.pdbx_description
1 polymer ?
#
loop_
_entity_poly.entity_id
_entity_poly.type
_entity_poly.pdbx_seq_one_letter_code
_entity_poly.pdbx_strand_id
1 'polypeptide(L)' 'MLIPKRAGQPVNYEIYQEYTPAENKLELVDGVFLPFDDERAKMLSLCLYNLGLQDFVKILPQESKDELFQLLQQD' A
#
# COMPACT_ATOMS: atom_id res chain seq x y z
N MET A 1 -5.36 -5.98 10.14
CA MET A 1 -5.30 -5.04 9.00
C MET A 1 -4.57 -3.79 9.47
N LEU A 2 -3.45 -3.44 8.83
CA LEU A 2 -2.78 -2.17 9.07
C LEU A 2 -3.69 -1.01 8.64
N ILE A 3 -3.72 0.04 9.44
CA ILE A 3 -4.50 1.25 9.17
C ILE A 3 -3.52 2.40 8.97
N PRO A 4 -3.20 2.77 7.73
CA PRO A 4 -2.36 3.94 7.46
C PRO A 4 -2.91 5.21 8.11
N LYS A 5 -2.03 6.02 8.68
CA LYS A 5 -2.37 7.31 9.30
C LYS A 5 -1.71 8.44 8.52
N ARG A 6 -2.00 9.68 8.92
CA ARG A 6 -1.43 10.88 8.28
C ARG A 6 0.10 10.80 8.23
N ALA A 7 0.73 10.52 9.35
CA ALA A 7 2.16 10.26 9.45
C ALA A 7 2.44 8.76 9.36
N GLY A 8 3.62 8.41 8.84
CA GLY A 8 4.11 7.04 8.80
C GLY A 8 4.28 6.43 10.19
N GLN A 9 4.12 5.12 10.27
CA GLN A 9 4.23 4.34 11.49
C GLN A 9 5.36 3.31 11.39
N PRO A 10 6.06 3.01 12.49
CA PRO A 10 7.15 2.03 12.47
C PRO A 10 6.60 0.62 12.18
N VAL A 11 7.37 -0.13 11.40
CA VAL A 11 7.13 -1.54 11.09
C VAL A 11 8.17 -2.37 11.84
N ASN A 12 7.72 -3.38 12.59
CA ASN A 12 8.60 -4.39 13.18
C ASN A 12 8.67 -5.64 12.27
N TYR A 13 9.53 -6.58 12.63
CA TYR A 13 9.72 -7.80 11.83
C TYR A 13 8.47 -8.66 11.70
N GLU A 14 7.65 -8.73 12.76
CA GLU A 14 6.40 -9.50 12.77
C GLU A 14 5.38 -8.92 11.78
N ILE A 15 5.18 -7.59 11.81
CA ILE A 15 4.33 -6.88 10.85
C ILE A 15 4.88 -7.03 9.44
N TYR A 16 6.20 -6.96 9.27
CA TYR A 16 6.81 -7.16 7.96
C TYR A 16 6.46 -8.54 7.41
N GLN A 17 6.73 -9.62 8.16
CA GLN A 17 6.43 -11.00 7.74
C GLN A 17 4.95 -11.28 7.47
N GLU A 18 4.02 -10.67 8.23
CA GLU A 18 2.58 -10.89 8.04
C GLU A 18 2.04 -10.24 6.76
N TYR A 19 2.63 -9.10 6.34
CA TYR A 19 2.11 -8.29 5.24
C TYR A 19 2.95 -8.35 3.96
N THR A 20 4.05 -9.11 3.96
CA THR A 20 4.80 -9.45 2.75
C THR A 20 4.37 -10.80 2.17
N PRO A 21 4.54 -11.02 0.86
CA PRO A 21 4.22 -12.28 0.19
C PRO A 21 5.09 -13.45 0.68
N ALA A 22 4.76 -14.67 0.23
CA ALA A 22 5.57 -15.86 0.48
C ALA A 22 7.06 -15.63 0.18
N GLU A 23 7.92 -16.08 1.10
CA GLU A 23 9.38 -15.84 1.08
C GLU A 23 9.82 -14.36 1.10
N ASN A 24 8.92 -13.41 1.37
CA ASN A 24 9.16 -11.96 1.29
C ASN A 24 9.59 -11.47 -0.11
N LYS A 25 9.09 -12.11 -1.17
CA LYS A 25 9.45 -11.79 -2.56
C LYS A 25 8.31 -11.11 -3.30
N LEU A 26 8.65 -10.07 -4.07
CA LEU A 26 7.72 -9.45 -5.00
C LEU A 26 7.73 -10.21 -6.32
N GLU A 27 6.67 -10.96 -6.59
CA GLU A 27 6.51 -11.69 -7.85
C GLU A 27 5.73 -10.87 -8.89
N LEU A 28 6.06 -11.09 -10.17
CA LEU A 28 5.43 -10.48 -11.33
C LEU A 28 5.02 -11.58 -12.30
N VAL A 29 3.73 -11.71 -12.57
CA VAL A 29 3.19 -12.68 -13.54
C VAL A 29 2.24 -11.93 -14.46
N ASP A 30 2.45 -12.06 -15.78
CA ASP A 30 1.63 -11.41 -16.82
C ASP A 30 1.44 -9.89 -16.61
N GLY A 31 2.48 -9.20 -16.13
CA GLY A 31 2.44 -7.75 -15.89
C GLY A 31 1.73 -7.33 -14.60
N VAL A 32 1.28 -8.28 -13.77
CA VAL A 32 0.61 -8.03 -12.50
C VAL A 32 1.51 -8.43 -11.34
N PHE A 33 1.77 -7.49 -10.42
CA PHE A 33 2.42 -7.82 -9.16
C PHE A 33 1.50 -8.64 -8.27
N LEU A 34 2.04 -9.69 -7.67
CA LEU A 34 1.37 -10.49 -6.64
C LEU A 34 -0.03 -10.90 -7.07
N PRO A 35 -0.15 -11.70 -8.16
CA PRO A 35 -1.43 -12.02 -8.77
C PRO A 35 -2.31 -12.94 -7.90
N PHE A 36 -1.78 -13.43 -6.77
CA PHE A 36 -2.43 -14.40 -5.90
C PHE A 36 -3.01 -13.72 -4.66
N ASP A 37 -4.22 -14.16 -4.27
CA ASP A 37 -4.93 -13.80 -3.04
C ASP A 37 -4.95 -12.27 -2.73
N ASP A 38 -4.81 -11.90 -1.45
CA ASP A 38 -4.85 -10.53 -0.94
C ASP A 38 -3.45 -9.89 -0.77
N GLU A 39 -2.41 -10.55 -1.27
CA GLU A 39 -1.00 -10.19 -1.05
C GLU A 39 -0.68 -8.77 -1.53
N ARG A 40 -1.21 -8.39 -2.71
CA ARG A 40 -1.03 -7.02 -3.24
C ARG A 40 -1.63 -5.96 -2.32
N ALA A 41 -2.81 -6.22 -1.77
CA ALA A 41 -3.48 -5.29 -0.88
C ALA A 41 -2.75 -5.20 0.48
N LYS A 42 -2.27 -6.33 1.01
CA LYS A 42 -1.45 -6.38 2.22
C LYS A 42 -0.16 -5.59 2.07
N MET A 43 0.59 -5.83 0.99
CA MET A 43 1.84 -5.12 0.73
C MET A 43 1.60 -3.62 0.51
N LEU A 44 0.56 -3.23 -0.23
CA LEU A 44 0.21 -1.82 -0.39
C LEU A 44 -0.14 -1.18 0.96
N SER A 45 -0.89 -1.88 1.80
CA SER A 45 -1.24 -1.41 3.15
C SER A 45 0.00 -1.25 4.03
N LEU A 46 0.96 -2.19 3.98
CA LEU A 46 2.25 -2.09 4.67
C LEU A 46 3.05 -0.86 4.23
N CYS A 47 3.17 -0.65 2.91
CA CYS A 47 3.86 0.51 2.36
C CYS A 47 3.22 1.82 2.81
N LEU A 48 1.89 1.94 2.71
CA LEU A 48 1.17 3.14 3.13
C LEU A 48 1.22 3.36 4.65
N TYR A 49 1.20 2.28 5.42
CA TYR A 49 1.32 2.34 6.88
C TYR A 49 2.69 2.89 7.29
N ASN A 50 3.76 2.44 6.64
CA ASN A 50 5.11 2.91 6.94
C ASN A 50 5.42 4.30 6.39
N LEU A 51 4.94 4.63 5.19
CA LEU A 51 5.13 5.92 4.56
C LEU A 51 4.25 7.03 5.17
N GLY A 52 2.99 6.71 5.47
CA GLY A 52 1.96 7.67 5.85
C GLY A 52 1.21 8.29 4.67
N LEU A 53 -0.06 8.59 4.87
CA LEU A 53 -0.97 9.12 3.84
C LEU A 53 -0.53 10.51 3.35
N GLN A 54 0.06 11.34 4.21
CA GLN A 54 0.49 12.67 3.80
C GLN A 54 1.60 12.61 2.75
N ASP A 55 2.60 11.76 2.95
CA ASP A 55 3.72 11.66 2.02
C ASP A 55 3.34 10.84 0.78
N PHE A 56 2.44 9.86 0.92
CA PHE A 56 1.78 9.22 -0.23
C PHE A 56 1.11 10.24 -1.15
N VAL A 57 0.26 11.13 -0.62
CA VAL A 57 -0.42 12.15 -1.45
C VAL A 57 0.58 13.14 -2.06
N LYS A 58 1.73 13.40 -1.42
CA LYS A 58 2.76 14.29 -2.00
C LYS A 58 3.43 13.69 -3.23
N ILE A 59 3.68 12.38 -3.26
CA ILE A 59 4.39 11.72 -4.36
C ILE A 59 3.52 11.46 -5.59
N LEU A 60 2.19 11.48 -5.44
CA LEU A 60 1.28 11.30 -6.58
C LEU A 60 1.41 12.46 -7.59
N PRO A 61 1.33 12.18 -8.90
CA PRO A 61 1.08 13.20 -9.92
C PRO A 61 -0.25 13.91 -9.67
N GLN A 62 -0.41 15.13 -10.19
CA GLN A 62 -1.63 15.91 -9.98
C GLN A 62 -2.88 15.20 -10.52
N GLU A 63 -2.83 14.62 -11.73
CA GLU A 63 -3.99 13.90 -12.28
C GLU A 63 -4.42 12.75 -11.37
N SER A 64 -3.46 12.02 -10.79
CA SER A 64 -3.77 10.92 -9.85
C SER A 64 -4.38 11.41 -8.53
N LYS A 65 -4.07 12.63 -8.07
CA LYS A 65 -4.71 13.21 -6.88
C LYS A 65 -6.16 13.57 -7.16
N ASP A 66 -6.44 14.11 -8.33
CA ASP A 66 -7.79 14.50 -8.74
C ASP A 66 -8.69 13.25 -8.85
N GLU A 67 -8.19 12.19 -9.49
CA GLU A 67 -8.87 10.88 -9.53
C GLU A 67 -9.11 10.31 -8.13
N LEU A 68 -8.09 10.30 -7.25
CA LEU A 68 -8.23 9.84 -5.88
C LEU A 68 -9.28 10.64 -5.09
N PHE A 69 -9.31 11.95 -5.25
CA PHE A 69 -10.27 12.82 -4.57
C PHE A 69 -11.71 12.54 -5.01
N GLN A 70 -11.93 12.27 -6.30
CA GLN A 70 -13.26 11.88 -6.81
C GLN A 70 -13.69 10.52 -6.25
N LEU A 71 -12.80 9.53 -6.24
CA LEU A 71 -13.09 8.20 -5.69
C LEU A 71 -13.49 8.26 -4.21
N LEU A 72 -12.81 9.08 -3.40
CA LEU A 72 -13.10 9.23 -1.97
C LEU A 72 -14.44 9.94 -1.66
N GLN A 73 -15.11 10.51 -2.66
CA GLN A 73 -16.44 11.13 -2.51
C GLN A 73 -17.59 10.19 -2.88
N GLN A 74 -17.29 9.02 -3.46
CA GLN A 74 -18.29 8.07 -3.95
C GLN A 74 -18.80 7.09 -2.88
N ASP A 75 -18.24 7.17 -1.65
CA ASP A 75 -18.59 6.33 -0.49
C ASP A 75 -19.09 7.16 0.70
#